data_AF-A0A759RBA6-F1
#
_entry.id   AF-A0A759RBA6-F1
#
_cell.length_a   1.000
_cell.length_b   1.000
_cell.length_c   1.000
_cell.angle_alpha   90.00
_cell.angle_beta   90.00
_cell.angle_gamma   90.00
#
_symmetry.space_group_name_H-M   'P 1'
#
loop_
_entity.id
_entity.type
_entity.pdbx_description
1 polymer ?
#
loop_
_entity_poly.entity_id
_entity_poly.type
_entity_poly.pdbx_seq_one_letter_code
_entity_poly.pdbx_strand_id
1 'polypeptide(L)'
;MDGIIEIDVDGVTVNVAGGGKIVIGNWGNDTSTAANPLPPLTPDEEKYGRGLCLLPAGWEELSAGEHWQNHLSDSLRQLWPSFNREQKMAIAYTISELSDELTSIAYEHSW
;
A
#
# COMPACT_ATOMS: atom_id res chain seq x y z
N MET A 1 23.37 0.57 33.05
CA MET A 1 21.96 0.28 32.75
C MET A 1 22.03 -0.51 31.47
N ASP A 2 22.01 -1.84 31.58
CA ASP A 2 22.45 -2.70 30.49
C ASP A 2 21.23 -3.45 29.93
N GLY A 3 20.84 -3.10 28.71
CA GLY A 3 19.99 -3.95 27.89
C GLY A 3 20.85 -5.08 27.33
N ILE A 4 20.38 -6.32 27.42
CA ILE A 4 21.09 -7.46 26.84
C ILE A 4 20.55 -7.65 25.42
N ILE A 5 21.47 -7.59 24.45
CA ILE A 5 21.18 -7.89 23.04
C ILE A 5 21.65 -9.32 22.80
N GLU A 6 20.71 -10.19 22.42
CA GLU A 6 20.98 -11.57 22.02
C GLU A 6 20.79 -11.68 20.51
N ILE A 7 21.84 -12.10 19.82
CA ILE A 7 21.84 -12.32 18.37
C ILE A 7 21.96 -13.81 18.14
N ASP A 8 20.99 -14.40 17.46
CA ASP A 8 20.98 -15.81 17.07
C ASP A 8 20.67 -15.96 15.58
N VAL A 9 20.84 -17.17 15.04
CA VAL A 9 20.51 -17.53 13.65
C VAL A 9 19.03 -17.37 13.32
N ASP A 10 18.17 -17.32 14.34
CA ASP A 10 16.72 -17.16 14.20
C ASP A 10 16.27 -15.70 14.32
N GLY A 11 17.17 -14.75 14.61
CA GLY A 11 16.89 -13.31 14.66
C GLY A 11 17.58 -12.57 15.80
N VAL A 12 17.25 -11.29 15.96
CA VAL A 12 17.77 -10.43 17.02
C VAL A 12 16.70 -10.22 18.08
N THR A 13 17.02 -10.58 19.32
CA THR A 13 16.19 -10.28 20.48
C THR A 13 16.84 -9.17 21.31
N VAL A 14 16.09 -8.11 21.57
CA VAL A 14 16.49 -7.04 22.49
C VAL A 14 15.63 -7.12 23.74
N ASN A 15 16.27 -7.38 24.88
CA ASN A 15 15.63 -7.37 26.19
C ASN A 15 15.74 -5.96 26.79
N VAL A 16 14.59 -5.28 26.94
CA VAL A 16 14.51 -3.93 27.47
C VAL A 16 14.35 -3.99 28.99
N ALA A 17 15.15 -3.19 29.70
CA ALA A 17 15.04 -3.05 31.15
C ALA A 17 13.63 -2.51 31.51
N GLY A 18 12.82 -3.35 32.17
CA GLY A 18 11.39 -3.12 32.37
C GLY A 18 10.51 -4.29 31.94
N GLY A 19 11.09 -5.35 31.37
CA GLY A 19 10.38 -6.60 31.05
C GLY A 19 9.80 -6.64 29.64
N GLY A 20 10.12 -5.67 28.79
CA GLY A 20 9.75 -5.67 27.37
C GLY A 20 10.74 -6.47 26.53
N LYS A 21 10.24 -7.27 25.59
CA LYS A 21 11.04 -8.00 24.61
C LYS A 21 10.69 -7.49 23.21
N ILE A 22 11.69 -7.06 22.45
CA ILE A 22 11.55 -6.71 21.03
C ILE A 22 12.23 -7.81 20.22
N VAL A 23 11.49 -8.44 19.31
CA VAL A 23 12.00 -9.47 18.39
C VAL A 23 12.07 -8.87 17.00
N ILE A 24 13.27 -8.82 16.42
CA ILE A 24 13.52 -8.33 15.07
C ILE A 24 14.09 -9.49 14.26
N GLY A 25 13.27 -10.02 13.34
CA GLY A 25 13.57 -11.22 12.58
C GLY A 25 13.00 -12.46 13.26
N ASN A 26 12.13 -13.16 12.54
CA ASN A 26 11.84 -14.57 12.73
C ASN A 26 12.48 -15.27 11.53
N TRP A 27 13.80 -15.48 11.61
CA TRP A 27 14.58 -16.19 10.57
C TRP A 27 14.51 -17.71 10.75
N GLY A 28 13.89 -18.14 11.86
CA GLY A 28 13.49 -19.52 12.10
C GLY A 28 12.69 -20.05 10.92
N ASN A 29 12.97 -21.31 10.62
CA ASN A 29 12.61 -22.10 9.45
C ASN A 29 11.09 -22.30 9.26
N ASP A 30 10.35 -21.19 9.22
CA ASP A 30 8.93 -21.16 8.92
C ASP A 30 8.76 -21.38 7.43
N THR A 31 8.81 -22.66 7.06
CA THR A 31 8.42 -23.16 5.74
C THR A 31 6.93 -22.98 5.47
N SER A 32 6.17 -22.41 6.41
CA SER A 32 4.82 -21.88 6.21
C SER A 32 4.90 -20.35 6.10
N THR A 33 5.48 -19.81 5.04
CA THR A 33 4.70 -19.36 3.88
C THR A 33 5.74 -19.05 2.82
N ALA A 34 6.08 -20.02 1.97
CA ALA A 34 6.72 -19.65 0.71
C ALA A 34 5.71 -18.75 -0.01
N ALA A 35 5.89 -17.44 0.13
CA ALA A 35 5.06 -16.46 -0.56
C ALA A 35 5.11 -16.85 -2.04
N ASN A 36 3.95 -17.20 -2.59
CA ASN A 36 3.87 -17.62 -3.98
C ASN A 36 4.64 -16.60 -4.82
N PRO A 37 5.52 -17.05 -5.74
CA PRO A 37 6.28 -16.13 -6.57
C PRO A 37 5.31 -15.17 -7.23
N LEU A 38 5.61 -13.88 -7.09
CA LEU A 38 4.77 -12.83 -7.64
C LEU A 38 4.58 -13.07 -9.15
N PRO A 39 3.37 -12.85 -9.68
CA PRO A 39 3.14 -12.97 -11.12
C PRO A 39 4.10 -12.04 -11.88
N PRO A 40 4.48 -12.39 -13.13
CA PRO A 40 5.32 -11.54 -13.96
C PRO A 40 4.72 -10.15 -14.08
N LEU A 41 5.58 -9.15 -14.24
CA LEU A 41 5.15 -7.76 -14.40
C LEU A 41 4.45 -7.60 -15.75
N THR A 42 3.36 -6.84 -15.76
CA THR A 42 2.78 -6.34 -17.02
C THR A 42 3.67 -5.23 -17.59
N PRO A 43 3.58 -4.90 -18.89
CA PRO A 43 4.36 -3.81 -19.48
C PRO A 43 4.20 -2.47 -18.75
N ASP A 44 3.03 -2.21 -18.19
CA ASP A 44 2.79 -1.01 -17.38
C ASP A 44 3.47 -1.10 -16.03
N GLU A 45 3.42 -2.25 -15.36
CA GLU A 45 4.14 -2.46 -14.10
C GLU A 45 5.66 -2.42 -14.29
N GLU A 46 6.18 -2.80 -15.47
CA GLU A 46 7.59 -2.61 -15.83
C GLU A 46 7.93 -1.14 -16.03
N LYS A 47 7.04 -0.36 -16.65
CA LYS A 47 7.28 1.06 -16.94
C LYS A 47 7.12 1.97 -15.71
N TYR A 48 6.11 1.71 -14.89
CA TYR A 48 5.72 2.59 -13.78
C TYR A 48 5.97 1.98 -12.40
N GLY A 49 6.20 0.66 -12.31
CA GLY A 49 6.32 -0.07 -11.05
C GLY A 49 4.96 -0.59 -10.56
N ARG A 50 4.94 -1.86 -10.12
CA ARG A 50 3.71 -2.57 -9.68
C ARG A 50 2.90 -1.81 -8.63
N GLY A 51 3.54 -1.16 -7.65
CA GLY A 51 2.84 -0.38 -6.63
C GLY A 51 2.08 0.82 -7.19
N LEU A 52 2.63 1.50 -8.20
CA LEU A 52 2.00 2.67 -8.84
C LEU A 52 0.91 2.28 -9.85
N CYS A 53 0.83 0.99 -10.21
CA CYS A 53 -0.22 0.44 -11.07
C CYS A 53 -1.41 -0.15 -10.27
N LEU A 54 -1.42 -0.01 -8.94
CA LEU A 54 -2.58 -0.36 -8.10
C LEU A 54 -3.68 0.70 -8.26
N LEU A 55 -4.25 0.75 -9.46
CA LEU A 55 -5.24 1.75 -9.83
C LEU A 55 -6.66 1.22 -9.58
N PRO A 56 -7.57 2.08 -9.12
CA PRO A 56 -8.96 1.67 -8.85
C PRO A 56 -9.69 1.35 -10.16
N ALA A 57 -10.79 0.60 -10.09
CA ALA A 57 -11.46 0.15 -11.30
C ALA A 57 -12.05 1.32 -12.11
N GLY A 58 -12.04 1.17 -13.43
CA GLY A 58 -12.58 2.18 -14.35
C GLY A 58 -11.86 3.53 -14.32
N TRP A 59 -10.64 3.61 -13.78
CA TRP A 59 -9.84 4.85 -13.72
C TRP A 59 -9.63 5.51 -15.08
N GLU A 60 -9.45 4.73 -16.15
CA GLU A 60 -9.12 5.28 -17.45
C GLU A 60 -10.30 6.05 -18.10
N GLU A 61 -11.53 5.57 -17.87
CA GLU A 61 -12.76 6.04 -18.52
C GLU A 61 -13.78 6.69 -17.57
N LEU A 62 -13.54 6.69 -16.24
CA LEU A 62 -14.50 7.07 -15.22
C LEU A 62 -15.83 6.29 -15.30
N SER A 63 -15.75 4.99 -15.64
CA SER A 63 -16.93 4.18 -15.98
C SER A 63 -17.45 3.31 -14.82
N ALA A 64 -16.63 3.06 -13.79
CA ALA A 64 -16.94 2.07 -12.75
C ALA A 64 -17.78 2.59 -11.57
N GLY A 65 -18.10 3.89 -11.49
CA GLY A 65 -18.93 4.44 -10.41
C GLY A 65 -18.36 4.25 -9.00
N GLU A 66 -17.05 4.06 -8.87
CA GLU A 66 -16.40 3.77 -7.60
C GLU A 66 -16.29 5.01 -6.70
N HIS A 67 -16.14 4.76 -5.39
CA HIS A 67 -16.09 5.81 -4.37
C HIS A 67 -15.01 6.85 -4.63
N TRP A 68 -13.83 6.46 -5.10
CA TRP A 68 -12.73 7.40 -5.42
C TRP A 68 -13.15 8.46 -6.46
N GLN A 69 -14.02 8.10 -7.42
CA GLN A 69 -14.49 9.04 -8.44
C GLN A 69 -15.32 10.18 -7.84
N ASN A 70 -15.99 9.94 -6.70
CA ASN A 70 -16.76 10.96 -5.98
C ASN A 70 -15.90 12.06 -5.36
N HIS A 71 -14.61 11.81 -5.22
CA HIS A 71 -13.64 12.81 -4.74
C HIS A 71 -13.06 13.67 -5.87
N LEU A 72 -13.35 13.34 -7.14
CA LEU A 72 -13.03 14.20 -8.28
C LEU A 72 -13.98 15.39 -8.34
N SER A 73 -13.43 16.60 -8.44
CA SER A 73 -14.25 17.79 -8.72
C SER A 73 -14.84 17.76 -10.13
N ASP A 74 -15.96 18.46 -10.35
CA ASP A 74 -16.62 18.51 -11.66
C ASP A 74 -15.70 19.02 -12.77
N SER A 75 -14.88 20.03 -12.49
CA SER A 75 -13.88 20.54 -13.44
C SER A 75 -12.88 19.48 -13.84
N LEU A 76 -12.45 18.63 -12.90
CA LEU A 76 -11.46 17.60 -13.15
C LEU A 76 -12.06 16.41 -13.93
N ARG A 77 -13.33 16.07 -13.65
CA ARG A 77 -14.11 15.12 -14.44
C ARG A 77 -14.31 15.61 -15.88
N GLN A 78 -14.61 16.90 -16.08
CA GLN A 78 -14.77 17.48 -17.41
C GLN A 78 -13.46 17.47 -18.21
N LEU A 79 -12.32 17.70 -17.55
CA LEU A 79 -11.01 17.66 -18.18
C LEU A 79 -10.47 16.24 -18.40
N TRP A 80 -11.08 15.22 -17.79
CA TRP A 80 -10.59 13.84 -17.85
C TRP A 80 -10.29 13.32 -19.26
N PRO A 81 -11.15 13.55 -20.28
CA PRO A 81 -10.87 13.11 -21.64
C PRO A 81 -9.65 13.78 -22.29
N SER A 82 -9.23 14.95 -21.79
CA SER A 82 -8.08 15.70 -22.29
C SER A 82 -6.74 15.27 -21.68
N PHE A 83 -6.76 14.57 -20.55
CA PHE A 83 -5.56 14.12 -19.88
C PHE A 83 -4.94 12.92 -20.60
N ASN A 84 -3.61 12.90 -20.64
CA ASN A 84 -2.89 11.71 -21.05
C ASN A 84 -2.99 10.62 -19.99
N ARG A 85 -2.54 9.43 -20.34
CA ARG A 85 -2.65 8.26 -19.49
C ARG A 85 -1.90 8.43 -18.17
N GLU A 86 -0.68 8.94 -18.20
CA GLU A 86 0.14 9.15 -17.00
C GLU A 86 -0.51 10.14 -16.03
N GLN A 87 -1.10 11.22 -16.54
CA GLN A 87 -1.85 12.19 -15.73
C GLN A 87 -3.06 11.54 -15.07
N LYS A 88 -3.84 10.76 -15.82
CA LYS A 88 -4.97 10.01 -15.29
C LYS A 88 -4.53 9.01 -14.21
N MET A 89 -3.44 8.27 -14.44
CA MET A 89 -2.88 7.31 -13.48
C MET A 89 -2.49 8.02 -12.17
N ALA A 90 -1.71 9.10 -12.26
CA ALA A 90 -1.24 9.84 -11.08
C ALA A 90 -2.41 10.37 -10.23
N ILE A 91 -3.45 10.92 -10.89
CA ILE A 91 -4.63 11.44 -10.20
C ILE A 91 -5.43 10.31 -9.56
N ALA A 92 -5.71 9.23 -10.30
CA ALA A 92 -6.49 8.11 -9.79
C ALA A 92 -5.80 7.41 -8.61
N TYR A 93 -4.49 7.18 -8.71
CA TYR A 93 -3.69 6.62 -7.62
C TYR A 93 -3.74 7.50 -6.36
N THR A 94 -3.46 8.80 -6.50
CA THR A 94 -3.42 9.74 -5.37
C THR A 94 -4.77 9.84 -4.66
N ILE A 95 -5.86 9.88 -5.43
CA ILE A 95 -7.20 9.98 -4.86
C ILE A 95 -7.61 8.67 -4.18
N SER A 96 -7.25 7.51 -4.75
CA SER A 96 -7.52 6.22 -4.13
C SER A 96 -6.84 6.10 -2.77
N GLU A 97 -5.53 6.38 -2.70
CA GLU A 97 -4.76 6.33 -1.45
C GLU A 97 -5.37 7.26 -0.37
N LEU A 98 -5.69 8.51 -0.73
CA LEU A 98 -6.32 9.44 0.20
C LEU A 98 -7.73 9.00 0.62
N SER A 99 -8.50 8.37 -0.28
CA SER A 99 -9.84 7.87 0.03
C SER A 99 -9.77 6.69 1.00
N ASP A 100 -8.79 5.81 0.82
CA ASP A 100 -8.55 4.67 1.70
C ASP A 100 -8.08 5.13 3.09
N GLU A 101 -7.18 6.13 3.16
CA GLU A 101 -6.76 6.76 4.41
C GLU A 101 -7.93 7.42 5.16
N LEU A 102 -8.75 8.22 4.47
CA LEU A 102 -9.91 8.88 5.06
C LEU A 102 -10.96 7.87 5.55
N THR A 103 -11.16 6.77 4.81
CA THR A 103 -12.04 5.68 5.21
C THR A 103 -11.50 4.97 6.45
N SER A 104 -10.20 4.69 6.50
CA SER A 104 -9.54 4.09 7.65
C SER A 104 -9.69 4.95 8.92
N ILE A 105 -9.43 6.25 8.83
CA ILE A 105 -9.58 7.19 9.96
C ILE A 105 -11.03 7.24 10.45
N ALA A 106 -12.00 7.24 9.55
CA ALA A 106 -13.42 7.25 9.93
C ALA A 106 -13.84 5.96 10.67
N TYR A 107 -13.32 4.80 10.26
CA TYR A 107 -13.56 3.54 10.95
C TYR A 107 -12.87 3.49 12.32
N GLU A 108 -11.63 3.97 12.45
CA GLU A 108 -10.90 3.97 13.72
C GLU A 108 -11.51 4.93 14.75
N HIS A 109 -12.06 6.07 14.33
CA HIS A 109 -12.73 7.02 15.22
C HIS A 109 -14.16 6.61 15.65
N SER A 110 -14.68 5.50 15.12
CA SER A 110 -16.05 5.03 15.39
C SER A 110 -16.15 4.06 16.58
N TRP A 111 -15.11 3.92 17.40
CA TRP A 111 -15.02 2.97 18.52
C TRP A 111 -14.64 3.66 19.83
#